data_AF-A0A7W0TR23-F1
#
_entry.id   AF-A0A7W0TR23-F1
#
_cell.length_a   1.000
_cell.length_b   1.000
_cell.length_c   1.000
_cell.angle_alpha   90.00
_cell.angle_beta   90.00
_cell.angle_gamma   90.00
#
_symmetry.space_group_name_H-M   'P 1'
#
loop_
_entity.id
_entity.type
_entity.pdbx_description
1 polymer ?
#
loop_
_entity_poly.entity_id
_entity_poly.type
_entity_poly.pdbx_seq_one_letter_code
_entity_poly.pdbx_strand_id
1 'polypeptide(L)'
;MSRPRAVVVVTGSELVRGDRPDLNGPFLARELLRLGFEPARIVIVGDQSDELEDALATGLEADLCVVSGGLGPTHDDRTIELLARAAGRTLVLDGSLEREIGVISRRVAERLRRPFADFQAGVRKQATLPQGALSLG
;
A
#
# COMPACT_ATOMS: atom_id res chain seq x y z
N MET A 1 -8.62 26.00 -16.26
CA MET A 1 -9.16 24.72 -15.73
C MET A 1 -8.55 24.50 -14.37
N SER A 2 -9.32 24.08 -13.36
CA SER A 2 -8.77 23.74 -12.04
C SER A 2 -7.91 22.48 -12.15
N ARG A 3 -6.83 22.40 -11.36
CA ARG A 3 -5.98 21.22 -11.29
C ARG A 3 -6.78 20.02 -10.74
N PRO A 4 -6.58 18.79 -11.25
CA PRO A 4 -7.20 17.60 -10.69
C PRO A 4 -6.77 17.41 -9.23
N ARG A 5 -7.69 17.00 -8.37
CA ARG A 5 -7.48 16.87 -6.93
C ARG A 5 -6.87 15.51 -6.61
N ALA A 6 -5.81 15.51 -5.80
CA ALA A 6 -5.20 14.30 -5.30
C ALA A 6 -5.27 14.22 -3.77
N VAL A 7 -5.44 13.01 -3.23
CA VAL A 7 -5.36 12.71 -1.80
C VAL A 7 -4.19 11.76 -1.55
N VAL A 8 -3.46 12.01 -0.47
CA VAL A 8 -2.40 11.12 0.01
C VAL A 8 -2.86 10.45 1.29
N VAL A 9 -2.79 9.12 1.34
CA VAL A 9 -3.03 8.32 2.54
C VAL A 9 -1.70 7.67 2.95
N VAL A 10 -1.31 7.85 4.20
CA VAL A 10 -0.13 7.21 4.78
C VAL A 10 -0.61 6.34 5.94
N THR A 11 -0.15 5.10 5.99
CA THR A 11 -0.49 4.17 7.08
C THR A 11 0.77 3.68 7.80
N GLY A 12 0.66 3.59 9.13
CA GLY A 12 1.69 3.05 10.00
C GLY A 12 1.45 3.48 11.45
N SER A 13 1.30 2.52 12.37
CA SER A 13 1.05 2.80 13.79
C SER A 13 2.14 3.64 14.45
N GLU A 14 3.39 3.51 14.01
CA GLU A 14 4.52 4.32 14.47
C GLU A 14 4.39 5.81 14.13
N LEU A 15 3.66 6.15 13.05
CA LEU A 15 3.55 7.51 12.56
C LEU A 15 2.53 8.25 13.42
N VAL A 16 1.39 7.61 13.69
CA VAL A 16 0.35 8.16 14.57
C VAL A 16 0.78 8.19 16.04
N ARG A 17 1.68 7.28 16.46
CA ARG A 17 2.28 7.30 17.81
C ARG A 17 3.41 8.33 17.96
N GLY A 18 3.91 8.86 16.84
CA GLY A 18 5.03 9.81 16.83
C GLY A 18 6.41 9.16 17.05
N ASP A 19 6.50 7.84 16.97
CA ASP A 19 7.77 7.11 17.07
C ASP A 19 8.68 7.40 15.88
N ARG A 20 8.08 7.68 14.70
CA ARG A 20 8.77 8.11 13.48
C ARG A 20 8.02 9.27 12.82
N PRO A 21 8.71 10.32 12.34
CA PRO A 21 8.07 11.38 11.58
C PRO A 21 7.67 10.88 10.19
N ASP A 22 6.51 11.33 9.69
CA ASP A 22 6.12 11.08 8.30
C ASP A 22 6.97 11.89 7.33
N LEU A 23 7.69 11.19 6.46
CA LEU A 23 8.43 11.76 5.34
C LEU A 23 7.76 11.49 3.98
N ASN A 24 6.82 10.55 3.94
CA ASN A 24 6.16 10.10 2.72
C ASN A 24 5.08 11.10 2.28
N GLY A 25 4.21 11.52 3.18
CA GLY A 25 3.14 12.47 2.87
C GLY A 25 3.65 13.76 2.23
N PRO A 26 4.59 14.48 2.88
CA PRO A 26 5.18 15.70 2.33
C PRO A 26 5.92 15.47 1.00
N PHE A 27 6.60 14.33 0.83
CA PHE A 27 7.26 13.98 -0.42
C PHE A 27 6.25 13.80 -1.57
N LEU A 28 5.22 12.98 -1.34
CA LEU A 28 4.19 12.70 -2.34
C LEU A 28 3.41 13.96 -2.72
N ALA A 29 3.06 14.83 -1.76
CA ALA A 29 2.39 16.08 -2.05
C ALA A 29 3.22 17.01 -2.96
N ARG A 30 4.54 17.09 -2.73
CA ARG A 30 5.44 17.87 -3.61
C ARG A 30 5.50 17.28 -5.02
N GLU A 31 5.59 15.96 -5.14
CA GLU A 31 5.61 15.30 -6.45
C GLU A 31 4.28 15.48 -7.20
N LEU A 32 3.15 15.36 -6.51
CA LEU A 32 1.82 15.64 -7.06
C LEU A 32 1.72 17.07 -7.60
N LEU A 33 2.21 18.06 -6.86
CA LEU A 33 2.28 19.44 -7.32
C LEU A 33 3.18 19.60 -8.55
N ARG A 34 4.31 18.90 -8.61
CA ARG A 34 5.21 18.91 -9.77
C ARG A 34 4.54 18.31 -11.01
N LEU A 35 3.68 17.31 -10.82
CA LEU A 35 2.96 16.60 -11.88
C LEU A 35 1.63 17.25 -12.31
N GLY A 36 1.25 18.40 -11.73
CA GLY A 36 0.05 19.14 -12.13
C GLY A 36 -1.21 18.84 -11.31
N PHE A 37 -1.13 18.00 -10.27
CA PHE A 37 -2.23 17.74 -9.35
C PHE A 37 -2.27 18.78 -8.21
N GLU A 38 -3.45 18.98 -7.62
CA GLU A 38 -3.65 19.75 -6.39
C GLU A 38 -3.79 18.80 -5.20
N PRO A 39 -2.82 18.71 -4.28
CA PRO A 39 -2.94 17.90 -3.07
C PRO A 39 -4.01 18.49 -2.14
N ALA A 40 -5.18 17.87 -2.10
CA ALA A 40 -6.31 18.34 -1.31
C ALA A 40 -6.23 17.94 0.16
N ARG A 41 -5.59 16.80 0.46
CA ARG A 41 -5.46 16.25 1.81
C ARG A 41 -4.29 15.26 1.89
N ILE A 42 -3.58 15.28 3.02
CA ILE A 42 -2.71 14.20 3.48
C ILE A 42 -3.34 13.64 4.74
N VAL A 43 -3.59 12.34 4.79
CA VAL A 43 -4.15 11.64 5.96
C VAL A 43 -3.14 10.62 6.44
N ILE A 44 -2.87 10.62 7.74
CA ILE A 44 -2.03 9.60 8.39
C ILE A 44 -2.94 8.79 9.33
N VAL A 45 -2.98 7.48 9.15
CA VAL A 45 -3.75 6.54 9.98
C VAL A 45 -2.84 5.44 10.51
N GLY A 46 -3.25 4.82 11.63
CA GLY A 46 -2.58 3.61 12.12
C GLY A 46 -2.93 2.38 11.27
N ASP A 47 -2.50 1.20 11.73
CA ASP A 47 -2.77 -0.08 11.04
C ASP A 47 -4.14 -0.70 11.41
N GLN A 48 -4.98 0.04 12.14
CA GLN A 48 -6.35 -0.38 12.44
C GLN A 48 -7.16 -0.40 11.14
N SER A 49 -7.83 -1.52 10.89
CA SER A 49 -8.38 -1.81 9.58
C SER A 49 -9.58 -0.93 9.21
N ASP A 50 -10.40 -0.56 10.20
CA ASP A 50 -11.56 0.30 9.97
C ASP A 50 -11.10 1.73 9.62
N GLU A 51 -10.12 2.27 10.37
CA GLU A 51 -9.51 3.58 10.11
C GLU A 51 -8.85 3.65 8.72
N LEU A 52 -8.09 2.61 8.34
CA LEU A 52 -7.45 2.55 7.03
C LEU A 52 -8.47 2.40 5.90
N GLU A 53 -9.49 1.55 6.06
CA GLU A 53 -10.54 1.45 5.06
C GLU A 53 -11.29 2.77 4.86
N ASP A 54 -11.68 3.46 5.94
CA ASP A 54 -12.40 4.74 5.86
C ASP A 54 -11.55 5.82 5.14
N ALA A 55 -10.25 5.86 5.45
CA ALA A 55 -9.31 6.75 4.77
C ALA A 55 -9.17 6.43 3.27
N LEU A 56 -9.13 5.14 2.91
CA LEU A 56 -9.08 4.69 1.52
C LEU A 56 -10.38 5.01 0.78
N ALA A 57 -11.53 4.73 1.37
CA ALA A 57 -12.85 5.03 0.82
C ALA A 57 -13.02 6.52 0.53
N THR A 58 -12.63 7.37 1.48
CA THR A 58 -12.61 8.83 1.28
C THR A 58 -11.62 9.24 0.18
N GLY A 59 -10.46 8.59 0.12
CA GLY A 59 -9.45 8.84 -0.90
C GLY A 59 -9.95 8.53 -2.32
N LEU A 60 -10.79 7.50 -2.48
CA LEU A 60 -11.40 7.12 -3.77
C LEU A 60 -12.37 8.15 -4.34
N GLU A 61 -12.80 9.15 -3.54
CA GLU A 61 -13.63 10.27 -4.02
C GLU A 61 -12.82 11.34 -4.79
N ALA A 62 -11.49 11.30 -4.71
CA ALA A 62 -10.60 12.22 -5.42
C ALA A 62 -10.29 11.74 -6.85
N ASP A 63 -9.79 12.64 -7.70
CA ASP A 63 -9.34 12.28 -9.05
C ASP A 63 -8.13 11.33 -9.02
N LEU A 64 -7.33 11.38 -7.94
CA LEU A 64 -6.21 10.48 -7.67
C LEU A 64 -6.04 10.25 -6.16
N CYS A 65 -5.90 9.00 -5.75
CA CYS A 65 -5.47 8.62 -4.41
C CYS A 65 -4.09 7.96 -4.46
N VAL A 66 -3.14 8.45 -3.66
CA VAL A 66 -1.81 7.86 -3.51
C VAL A 66 -1.66 7.34 -2.09
N VAL A 67 -1.36 6.05 -1.95
CA VAL A 67 -1.25 5.39 -0.64
C VAL A 67 0.19 4.97 -0.39
N SER A 68 0.68 5.14 0.83
CA SER A 68 1.99 4.69 1.28
C SER A 68 1.91 3.94 2.60
N GLY A 69 2.55 2.77 2.67
CA GLY A 69 2.54 1.88 3.84
C GLY A 69 1.66 0.65 3.68
N GLY A 70 1.89 -0.37 4.52
CA GLY A 70 1.05 -1.57 4.62
C GLY A 70 1.07 -2.52 3.40
N LEU A 71 2.18 -2.56 2.65
CA LEU A 71 2.37 -3.41 1.45
C LEU A 71 3.33 -4.60 1.68
N GLY A 72 3.85 -4.76 2.89
CA GLY A 72 4.76 -5.83 3.23
C GLY A 72 4.08 -7.20 3.37
N PRO A 73 4.86 -8.22 3.80
CA PRO A 73 4.39 -9.58 3.94
C PRO A 73 3.70 -9.87 5.28
N THR A 74 3.70 -8.95 6.26
CA THR A 74 3.24 -9.24 7.63
C THR A 74 1.73 -9.10 7.75
N HIS A 75 1.14 -9.57 8.85
CA HIS A 75 -0.33 -9.64 9.00
C HIS A 75 -0.98 -8.25 9.06
N ASP A 76 -0.27 -7.28 9.62
CA ASP A 76 -0.59 -5.85 9.73
C ASP A 76 -0.50 -5.09 8.40
N ASP A 77 0.17 -5.62 7.38
CA ASP A 77 0.22 -5.01 6.04
C ASP A 77 -1.11 -5.19 5.26
N ARG A 78 -2.14 -4.42 5.56
CA ARG A 78 -3.51 -4.67 5.03
C ARG A 78 -3.95 -3.75 3.90
N THR A 79 -3.07 -2.88 3.39
CA THR A 79 -3.44 -1.83 2.42
C THR A 79 -4.12 -2.37 1.17
N ILE A 80 -3.58 -3.42 0.54
CA ILE A 80 -4.16 -3.99 -0.70
C ILE A 80 -5.53 -4.64 -0.44
N GLU A 81 -5.66 -5.38 0.66
CA GLU A 81 -6.91 -6.04 1.06
C GLU A 81 -8.02 -5.02 1.27
N LEU A 82 -7.73 -3.97 2.05
CA LEU A 82 -8.70 -2.94 2.40
C LEU A 82 -9.01 -2.02 1.22
N LEU A 83 -8.03 -1.73 0.36
CA LEU A 83 -8.27 -0.99 -0.88
C LEU A 83 -9.20 -1.77 -1.82
N ALA A 84 -9.01 -3.08 -1.95
CA ALA A 84 -9.89 -3.91 -2.75
C ALA A 84 -11.33 -3.88 -2.22
N ARG A 85 -11.50 -3.95 -0.89
CA ARG A 85 -12.80 -3.85 -0.22
C ARG A 85 -13.47 -2.49 -0.47
N ALA A 86 -12.76 -1.40 -0.20
CA ALA A 86 -13.25 -0.03 -0.42
C ALA A 86 -13.61 0.24 -1.90
N ALA A 87 -12.83 -0.31 -2.84
CA ALA A 87 -13.06 -0.16 -4.28
C ALA A 87 -14.08 -1.16 -4.86
N GLY A 88 -14.63 -2.08 -4.05
CA GLY A 88 -15.54 -3.13 -4.52
C GLY A 88 -14.91 -4.08 -5.54
N ARG A 89 -13.61 -4.37 -5.39
CA ARG A 89 -12.83 -5.24 -6.29
C ARG A 89 -12.52 -6.57 -5.63
N THR A 90 -12.56 -7.63 -6.42
CA THR A 90 -12.08 -8.94 -6.01
C THR A 90 -10.55 -8.97 -6.01
N LEU A 91 -9.96 -9.82 -5.17
CA LEU A 91 -8.52 -10.06 -5.15
C LEU A 91 -8.15 -11.24 -6.06
N VAL A 92 -7.08 -11.08 -6.83
CA VAL A 92 -6.57 -12.08 -7.76
C VAL A 92 -5.08 -12.26 -7.55
N LEU A 93 -4.63 -13.52 -7.50
CA LEU A 93 -3.21 -13.83 -7.42
C LEU A 93 -2.54 -13.64 -8.79
N ASP A 94 -1.52 -12.80 -8.84
CA ASP A 94 -0.64 -12.69 -10.01
C ASP A 94 0.49 -13.72 -9.89
N GLY A 95 0.43 -14.76 -10.72
CA GLY A 95 1.42 -15.84 -10.70
C GLY A 95 2.81 -15.43 -11.21
N SER A 96 2.93 -14.33 -11.97
CA SER A 96 4.24 -13.80 -12.38
C SER A 96 4.89 -13.07 -11.21
N LEU A 97 4.14 -12.19 -10.55
CA LEU A 97 4.58 -11.46 -9.37
C LEU A 97 4.89 -12.42 -8.20
N GLU A 98 4.09 -13.46 -8.01
CA GLU A 98 4.34 -14.50 -6.99
C GLU A 98 5.70 -15.19 -7.20
N ARG A 99 6.03 -15.49 -8.46
CA ARG A 99 7.35 -16.08 -8.80
C ARG A 99 8.48 -15.11 -8.54
N GLU A 100 8.33 -13.85 -8.93
CA GLU A 100 9.33 -12.80 -8.77
C GLU A 100 9.64 -12.55 -7.28
N ILE A 101 8.61 -12.25 -6.49
CA ILE A 101 8.74 -12.06 -5.04
C ILE A 101 9.30 -13.35 -4.40
N GLY A 102 8.85 -14.52 -4.86
CA GLY A 102 9.35 -15.80 -4.40
C GLY A 102 10.86 -16.01 -4.60
N VAL A 103 11.46 -15.50 -5.68
CA VAL A 103 12.93 -15.54 -5.87
C VAL A 103 13.62 -14.69 -4.82
N ILE A 104 13.10 -13.50 -4.53
CA ILE A 104 13.65 -12.60 -3.52
C ILE A 104 13.52 -13.23 -2.13
N SER A 105 12.34 -13.72 -1.78
CA SER A 105 12.06 -14.33 -0.48
C SER A 105 12.87 -15.61 -0.23
N ARG A 106 13.21 -16.39 -1.26
CA ARG A 106 14.13 -17.54 -1.13
C ARG A 106 15.52 -17.11 -0.67
N ARG A 107 16.08 -16.05 -1.27
CA ARG A 107 17.38 -15.49 -0.85
C ARG A 107 17.34 -14.97 0.59
N VAL A 108 16.21 -14.37 1.00
CA VAL A 108 15.99 -13.94 2.38
C VAL A 108 15.93 -15.14 3.34
N ALA A 109 15.19 -16.19 2.97
CA ALA A 109 15.07 -17.42 3.76
C ALA A 109 16.45 -18.09 3.98
N GLU A 110 17.26 -18.19 2.93
CA GLU A 110 18.64 -18.71 3.00
C GLU A 110 19.51 -17.87 3.95
N ARG A 111 19.49 -16.54 3.80
CA ARG A 111 20.26 -15.63 4.68
C ARG A 111 19.86 -15.76 6.15
N LEU A 112 18.56 -15.94 6.41
CA LEU A 112 18.02 -16.11 7.76
C LEU A 112 18.12 -17.54 8.27
N ARG A 113 18.60 -18.49 7.46
CA ARG A 113 18.64 -19.94 7.76
C ARG A 113 17.26 -20.48 8.19
N ARG A 114 16.21 -20.04 7.51
CA ARG A 114 14.83 -20.46 7.75
C ARG A 114 14.26 -21.20 6.53
N PRO A 115 13.31 -22.12 6.72
CA PRO A 115 12.62 -22.75 5.60
C PRO A 115 11.88 -21.71 4.75
N PHE A 116 11.93 -21.85 3.41
CA PHE A 116 11.15 -20.97 2.51
C PHE A 116 9.63 -21.06 2.77
N ALA A 117 9.14 -22.19 3.29
CA ALA A 117 7.74 -22.39 3.65
C ALA A 117 7.20 -21.28 4.57
N ASP A 118 8.03 -20.77 5.48
CA ASP A 118 7.69 -19.69 6.40
C ASP A 118 7.35 -18.36 5.69
N PHE A 119 7.79 -18.20 4.44
CA PHE A 119 7.64 -16.96 3.65
C PHE A 119 6.54 -17.08 2.60
N GLN A 120 6.08 -18.29 2.27
CA GLN A 120 5.14 -18.53 1.17
C GLN A 120 3.83 -17.75 1.33
N ALA A 121 3.31 -17.65 2.56
CA ALA A 121 2.10 -16.87 2.84
C ALA A 121 2.30 -15.37 2.54
N GLY A 122 3.45 -14.80 2.96
CA GLY A 122 3.80 -13.42 2.67
C GLY A 122 3.99 -13.15 1.19
N VAL A 123 4.68 -14.06 0.47
CA VAL A 123 4.84 -13.98 -0.99
C VAL A 123 3.48 -13.96 -1.69
N ARG A 124 2.60 -14.90 -1.35
CA ARG A 124 1.26 -14.99 -1.93
C ARG A 124 0.44 -13.72 -1.65
N LYS A 125 0.53 -13.20 -0.42
CA LYS A 125 -0.15 -11.97 -0.01
C LYS A 125 0.31 -10.78 -0.86
N GLN A 126 1.61 -10.55 -0.97
CA GLN A 126 2.16 -9.43 -1.74
C GLN A 126 1.92 -9.57 -3.26
N ALA A 127 1.76 -10.79 -3.76
CA ALA A 127 1.40 -11.07 -5.15
C ALA A 127 -0.11 -11.07 -5.44
N THR A 128 -0.95 -10.88 -4.41
CA THR A 128 -2.40 -10.83 -4.56
C THR A 128 -2.84 -9.39 -4.72
N LEU A 129 -3.46 -9.06 -5.84
CA LEU A 129 -3.79 -7.69 -6.25
C LEU A 129 -5.30 -7.54 -6.51
N PRO A 130 -5.87 -6.32 -6.41
CA PRO A 130 -7.24 -6.07 -6.84
C PRO A 130 -7.39 -6.33 -8.35
N GLN A 131 -8.52 -6.90 -8.77
CA GLN A 131 -8.78 -7.19 -10.17
C GLN A 131 -8.69 -5.92 -11.02
N GLY A 132 -7.83 -5.95 -12.05
CA GLY A 132 -7.56 -4.82 -12.94
C GLY A 132 -6.41 -3.91 -12.48
N ALA A 133 -5.79 -4.18 -11.33
CA ALA A 133 -4.58 -3.48 -10.91
C ALA A 133 -3.37 -3.92 -11.75
N LEU A 134 -2.38 -3.02 -11.83
CA LEU A 134 -1.08 -3.26 -12.46
C LEU A 134 -0.01 -3.16 -11.38
N SER A 135 0.89 -4.14 -11.32
CA SER A 135 2.11 -4.01 -10.53
C SER A 135 3.08 -3.05 -11.23
N LEU A 136 3.69 -2.14 -10.47
CA LEU A 136 4.60 -1.12 -11.00
C LEU A 136 6.09 -1.46 -10.83
N GLY A 137 6.42 -2.61 -10.24
CA GLY A 137 7.79 -3.10 -10.06
C GLY A 137 8.00 -3.89 -8.79
#